data_AF-A0A377U2D0-F1
#
_entry.id   AF-A0A377U2D0-F1
#
_cell.length_a   1.000
_cell.length_b   1.000
_cell.length_c   1.000
_cell.angle_alpha   90.00
_cell.angle_beta   90.00
_cell.angle_gamma   90.00
#
_symmetry.space_group_name_H-M   'P 1'
#
loop_
_entity.id
_entity.type
_entity.pdbx_description
1 polymer ?
#
loop_
_entity_poly.entity_id
_entity_poly.type
_entity_poly.pdbx_seq_one_letter_code
_entity_poly.pdbx_strand_id
1 'polypeptide(L)'
;MVANQKNEGQNVLQLAIRSRFKFIYRPAGLGNRDAAAEKLTLTASGSSLAINNPTPFYITVSRISRDGGKALNSKTVMLAPQSSQTVALSSAVNRGETLTVNNINDYGADVAVKVAVK
;
A
#
# COMPACT_ATOMS: atom_id res chain seq x y z
N MET A 1 46.66 29.63 -11.42
CA MET A 1 45.90 29.64 -12.69
C MET A 1 45.26 28.28 -12.87
N VAL A 2 43.94 28.16 -12.71
CA VAL A 2 43.15 27.03 -13.20
C VAL A 2 42.05 27.67 -14.03
N ALA A 3 42.12 27.49 -15.35
CA ALA A 3 41.23 28.15 -16.29
C ALA A 3 39.82 27.57 -16.15
N ASN A 4 38.87 28.45 -15.85
CA ASN A 4 37.44 28.15 -15.87
C ASN A 4 37.00 28.12 -17.34
N GLN A 5 36.98 26.93 -17.96
CA GLN A 5 36.41 26.80 -19.29
C GLN A 5 34.89 26.92 -19.21
N LYS A 6 34.38 28.08 -19.65
CA LYS A 6 32.97 28.29 -19.93
C LYS A 6 32.53 27.33 -21.04
N ASN A 7 31.66 26.39 -20.68
CA ASN A 7 30.87 25.60 -21.64
C ASN A 7 29.83 26.51 -22.32
N GLU A 8 30.27 27.45 -23.18
CA GLU A 8 29.39 28.21 -24.06
C GLU A 8 29.11 27.35 -25.31
N GLY A 9 27.90 26.79 -25.41
CA GLY A 9 27.41 26.07 -26.60
C GLY A 9 26.95 24.63 -26.41
N GLN A 10 26.90 24.09 -25.18
CA GLN A 10 26.41 22.73 -24.93
C GLN A 10 25.01 22.72 -24.31
N ASN A 11 24.10 21.93 -24.90
CA ASN A 11 22.79 21.64 -24.31
C ASN A 11 22.99 20.77 -23.07
N VAL A 12 22.64 21.29 -21.89
CA VAL A 12 22.75 20.57 -20.62
C VAL A 12 21.36 20.19 -20.10
N LEU A 13 21.20 18.91 -19.73
CA LEU A 13 20.06 18.42 -18.97
C LEU A 13 20.40 18.50 -17.48
N GLN A 14 19.64 19.28 -16.72
CA GLN A 14 19.72 19.31 -15.26
C GLN A 14 18.51 18.56 -14.67
N LEU A 15 18.78 17.61 -13.77
CA LEU A 15 17.75 16.85 -13.07
C LEU A 15 17.74 17.22 -11.59
N ALA A 16 16.56 17.56 -11.08
CA ALA A 16 16.31 17.67 -9.64
C ALA A 16 15.44 16.49 -9.19
N ILE A 17 15.90 15.76 -8.18
CA ILE A 17 15.18 14.60 -7.63
C ILE A 17 14.50 15.02 -6.33
N ARG A 18 13.19 14.76 -6.21
CA ARG A 18 12.42 14.98 -4.98
C ARG A 18 11.84 13.68 -4.46
N SER A 19 12.32 13.25 -3.30
CA SER A 19 11.75 12.10 -2.59
C SER A 19 10.56 12.52 -1.72
N ARG A 20 9.54 11.66 -1.64
CA ARG A 20 8.36 11.84 -0.78
C ARG A 20 8.13 10.57 0.04
N PHE A 21 8.18 10.72 1.36
CA PHE A 21 7.99 9.60 2.30
C PHE A 21 6.75 9.84 3.15
N LYS A 22 6.15 8.74 3.64
CA LYS A 22 5.07 8.79 4.62
C LYS A 22 5.67 9.00 6.00
N PHE A 23 5.18 9.99 6.74
CA PHE A 23 5.51 10.19 8.15
C PHE A 23 4.24 9.92 8.98
N ILE A 24 4.30 8.94 9.88
CA ILE A 24 3.14 8.47 10.65
C ILE A 24 3.53 8.46 12.13
N TYR A 25 2.85 9.26 12.93
CA TYR A 25 3.03 9.27 14.38
C TYR A 25 2.33 8.07 15.03
N ARG A 26 3.03 7.34 15.91
CA ARG A 26 2.49 6.24 16.72
C ARG A 26 2.54 6.64 18.20
N PRO A 27 1.40 6.98 18.83
CA PRO A 27 1.34 7.17 20.27
C PRO A 27 1.85 5.94 21.04
N ALA A 28 2.43 6.18 22.21
CA ALA A 28 2.77 5.12 23.15
C ALA A 28 1.51 4.34 23.58
N GLY A 29 1.68 3.05 23.92
CA GLY A 29 0.59 2.19 24.40
C GLY A 29 -0.18 1.39 23.33
N LEU A 30 0.04 1.65 22.03
CA LEU A 30 -0.63 0.90 20.95
C LEU A 30 -0.01 -0.47 20.64
N GLY A 31 1.19 -0.75 21.14
CA GLY A 31 1.92 -2.01 20.87
C GLY A 31 2.46 -2.10 19.43
N ASN A 32 2.61 -3.34 18.95
CA ASN A 32 3.18 -3.63 17.63
C ASN A 32 2.10 -3.70 16.53
N ARG A 33 2.44 -3.17 15.34
CA ARG A 33 1.63 -3.19 14.13
C ARG A 33 1.63 -4.55 13.41
N ASP A 34 2.59 -5.45 13.64
CA ASP A 34 2.81 -6.64 12.78
C ASP A 34 1.54 -7.46 12.49
N ALA A 35 0.69 -7.70 13.49
CA ALA A 35 -0.56 -8.45 13.34
C ALA A 35 -1.76 -7.62 12.82
N ALA A 36 -1.57 -6.32 12.51
CA ALA A 36 -2.67 -5.42 12.14
C ALA A 36 -3.29 -5.77 10.78
N ALA A 37 -2.48 -6.21 9.81
CA ALA A 37 -2.95 -6.57 8.48
C ALA A 37 -3.87 -7.80 8.49
N GLU A 38 -3.62 -8.75 9.40
CA GLU A 38 -4.46 -9.94 9.58
C GLU A 38 -5.87 -9.62 10.10
N LYS A 39 -6.02 -8.46 10.75
CA LYS A 39 -7.32 -7.99 11.29
C LYS A 39 -8.16 -7.24 10.27
N LEU A 40 -7.66 -7.04 9.04
CA LEU A 40 -8.46 -6.45 7.97
C LEU A 40 -9.67 -7.32 7.68
N THR A 41 -10.80 -6.69 7.38
CA THR A 41 -12.00 -7.39 6.93
C THR A 41 -12.34 -6.97 5.52
N LEU A 42 -12.58 -7.95 4.66
CA LEU A 42 -12.91 -7.74 3.26
C LEU A 42 -14.38 -8.06 3.02
N THR A 43 -15.09 -7.20 2.30
CA THR A 43 -16.48 -7.45 1.89
C THR A 43 -16.61 -7.17 0.40
N ALA A 44 -17.03 -8.18 -0.36
CA ALA A 44 -17.17 -8.07 -1.81
C ALA A 44 -18.55 -7.54 -2.20
N SER A 45 -18.57 -6.72 -3.26
CA SER A 45 -19.78 -6.23 -3.92
C SER A 45 -19.52 -6.19 -5.42
N GLY A 46 -19.75 -7.31 -6.11
CA GLY A 46 -19.41 -7.47 -7.53
C GLY A 46 -17.91 -7.33 -7.77
N SER A 47 -17.53 -6.41 -8.66
CA SER A 47 -16.13 -6.06 -8.95
C SER A 47 -15.58 -4.96 -8.03
N SER A 48 -16.17 -4.76 -6.86
CA SER A 48 -15.67 -3.84 -5.83
C SER A 48 -15.41 -4.60 -4.53
N LEU A 49 -14.41 -4.15 -3.79
CA LEU A 49 -14.03 -4.71 -2.50
C LEU A 49 -13.93 -3.60 -1.46
N ALA A 50 -14.75 -3.67 -0.42
CA ALA A 50 -14.61 -2.85 0.76
C ALA A 50 -13.56 -3.47 1.68
N ILE A 51 -12.53 -2.70 2.01
CA ILE A 51 -11.44 -3.10 2.91
C ILE A 51 -11.57 -2.25 4.17
N ASN A 52 -11.94 -2.90 5.27
CA ASN A 52 -12.10 -2.24 6.56
C ASN A 52 -10.90 -2.53 7.46
N ASN A 53 -10.35 -1.46 8.05
CA ASN A 53 -9.25 -1.47 8.99
C ASN A 53 -9.77 -1.13 10.40
N PRO A 54 -10.06 -2.13 11.24
CA PRO A 54 -10.50 -1.92 12.61
C PRO A 54 -9.32 -1.67 13.58
N THR A 55 -8.10 -1.48 13.08
CA THR A 55 -6.90 -1.35 13.92
C THR A 55 -6.54 0.12 14.15
N PRO A 56 -5.73 0.44 15.19
CA PRO A 56 -5.24 1.81 15.41
C PRO A 56 -4.04 2.17 14.51
N PHE A 57 -3.72 1.37 13.49
CA PHE A 57 -2.55 1.56 12.64
C PHE A 57 -2.95 1.94 11.22
N TYR A 58 -2.14 2.78 10.56
CA TYR A 58 -2.22 2.94 9.12
C TYR A 58 -1.74 1.67 8.42
N ILE A 59 -2.48 1.22 7.41
CA ILE A 59 -2.14 0.03 6.62
C ILE A 59 -2.09 0.41 5.15
N THR A 60 -0.92 0.22 4.53
CA THR A 60 -0.75 0.41 3.09
C THR A 60 -0.86 -0.95 2.41
N VAL A 61 -1.97 -1.21 1.73
CA VAL A 61 -2.18 -2.40 0.92
C VAL A 61 -1.59 -2.16 -0.47
N SER A 62 -0.50 -2.85 -0.78
CA SER A 62 0.18 -2.74 -2.08
C SER A 62 -0.54 -3.55 -3.15
N ARG A 63 -0.98 -4.77 -2.80
CA ARG A 63 -1.58 -5.73 -3.73
C ARG A 63 -2.59 -6.64 -3.05
N ILE A 64 -3.63 -6.99 -3.80
CA ILE A 64 -4.66 -7.96 -3.47
C ILE A 64 -4.68 -8.97 -4.61
N SER A 65 -4.56 -10.26 -4.31
CA SER A 65 -4.52 -11.31 -5.32
C SER A 65 -5.11 -12.64 -4.84
N ARG A 66 -5.36 -13.54 -5.79
CA ARG A 66 -5.67 -14.94 -5.54
C ARG A 66 -4.36 -15.71 -5.46
N ASP A 67 -4.04 -16.27 -4.29
CA ASP A 67 -2.84 -17.09 -4.06
C ASP A 67 -1.55 -16.56 -4.71
N GLY A 68 -1.25 -15.26 -4.54
CA GLY A 68 -0.05 -14.64 -5.12
C GLY A 68 -0.10 -14.41 -6.64
N GLY A 69 -1.18 -14.79 -7.32
CA GLY A 69 -1.46 -14.51 -8.73
C GLY A 69 -1.62 -13.02 -9.04
N LYS A 70 -2.07 -12.67 -10.26
CA LYS A 70 -2.14 -11.27 -10.72
C LYS A 70 -2.90 -10.38 -9.72
N ALA A 71 -2.42 -9.13 -9.58
CA ALA A 71 -3.07 -8.14 -8.74
C ALA A 71 -4.49 -7.84 -9.26
N LEU A 72 -5.45 -7.82 -8.35
CA LEU A 72 -6.84 -7.48 -8.62
C LEU A 72 -7.08 -5.97 -8.49
N ASN A 73 -6.39 -5.31 -7.56
CA ASN A 73 -6.42 -3.85 -7.42
C ASN A 73 -5.42 -3.20 -8.39
N SER A 74 -5.80 -2.07 -8.99
CA SER A 74 -4.94 -1.32 -9.92
C SER A 74 -4.00 -0.32 -9.23
N LYS A 75 -4.31 0.08 -7.99
CA LYS A 75 -3.57 1.08 -7.22
C LYS A 75 -3.35 0.61 -5.79
N THR A 76 -2.25 1.06 -5.20
CA THR A 76 -2.00 0.94 -3.76
C THR A 76 -3.02 1.76 -2.98
N VAL A 77 -3.42 1.25 -1.82
CA VAL A 77 -4.49 1.80 -0.98
C VAL A 77 -3.92 2.01 0.42
N MET A 78 -4.18 3.16 1.03
CA MET A 78 -3.74 3.47 2.38
C MET A 78 -4.95 3.68 3.27
N LEU A 79 -5.16 2.72 4.17
CA LEU A 79 -6.25 2.73 5.13
C LEU A 79 -5.79 3.50 6.37
N ALA A 80 -6.59 4.47 6.79
CA ALA A 80 -6.41 5.12 8.07
C ALA A 80 -6.85 4.20 9.22
N PRO A 81 -6.42 4.45 10.46
CA PRO A 81 -6.98 3.79 11.64
C PRO A 81 -8.50 3.89 11.67
N GLN A 82 -9.19 2.82 12.07
CA GLN A 82 -10.66 2.78 12.22
C GLN A 82 -11.42 3.28 10.97
N SER A 83 -10.94 2.92 9.78
CA SER A 83 -11.52 3.39 8.51
C SER A 83 -11.72 2.27 7.50
N SER A 84 -12.53 2.55 6.49
CA SER A 84 -12.79 1.65 5.38
C SER A 84 -12.57 2.37 4.05
N GLN A 85 -12.09 1.64 3.05
CA GLN A 85 -12.02 2.12 1.66
C GLN A 85 -12.52 1.04 0.72
N THR A 86 -13.27 1.47 -0.30
CA THR A 86 -13.74 0.60 -1.38
C THR A 86 -12.84 0.76 -2.60
N VAL A 87 -12.42 -0.36 -3.17
CA VAL A 87 -11.53 -0.40 -4.34
C VAL A 87 -12.19 -1.18 -5.47
N ALA A 88 -12.00 -0.71 -6.70
CA ALA A 88 -12.37 -1.46 -7.88
C ALA A 88 -11.37 -2.60 -8.12
N LEU A 89 -11.88 -3.77 -8.47
CA LEU A 89 -11.12 -4.96 -8.82
C LEU A 89 -11.20 -5.24 -10.31
N SER A 90 -10.15 -5.83 -10.88
CA SER A 90 -10.12 -6.27 -12.27
C SER A 90 -11.06 -7.44 -12.57
N SER A 91 -11.51 -8.16 -11.54
CA SER A 91 -12.51 -9.21 -11.63
C SER A 91 -13.26 -9.35 -10.31
N ALA A 92 -14.51 -9.83 -10.38
CA ALA A 92 -15.34 -10.06 -9.21
C ALA A 92 -14.70 -11.08 -8.25
N VAL A 93 -15.00 -10.92 -6.96
CA VAL A 93 -14.55 -11.82 -5.89
C VAL A 93 -15.77 -12.30 -5.14
N ASN A 94 -15.77 -13.56 -4.73
CA ASN A 94 -16.91 -14.16 -4.06
C ASN A 94 -16.74 -14.17 -2.54
N ARG A 95 -17.87 -14.14 -1.83
CA ARG A 95 -17.92 -14.41 -0.39
C ARG A 95 -17.33 -15.80 -0.09
N GLY A 96 -16.53 -15.89 0.96
CA GLY A 96 -15.82 -17.11 1.35
C GLY A 96 -14.49 -17.35 0.63
N GLU A 97 -14.20 -16.58 -0.42
CA GLU A 97 -12.90 -16.65 -1.10
C GLU A 97 -11.78 -16.15 -0.18
N THR A 98 -10.62 -16.81 -0.19
CA THR A 98 -9.43 -16.33 0.54
C THR A 98 -8.53 -15.57 -0.41
N LEU A 99 -8.27 -14.30 -0.09
CA LEU A 99 -7.35 -13.46 -0.84
C LEU A 99 -6.01 -13.33 -0.12
N THR A 100 -4.95 -13.18 -0.89
CA THR A 100 -3.65 -12.73 -0.42
C THR A 100 -3.63 -11.20 -0.43
N VAL A 101 -3.42 -10.59 0.73
CA VAL A 101 -3.30 -9.14 0.90
C VAL A 101 -1.85 -8.82 1.26
N ASN A 102 -1.16 -8.20 0.33
CA ASN A 102 0.18 -7.67 0.49
C ASN A 102 0.13 -6.27 1.09
N ASN A 103 0.96 -6.02 2.10
CA ASN A 103 1.03 -4.74 2.78
C ASN A 103 2.47 -4.33 3.08
N ILE A 104 2.71 -3.03 3.15
CA ILE A 104 4.04 -2.49 3.50
C ILE A 104 4.16 -2.37 5.01
N ASN A 105 5.18 -2.99 5.60
CA ASN A 105 5.47 -2.93 7.04
C ASN A 105 6.31 -1.70 7.42
N ASP A 106 6.59 -1.53 8.71
CA ASP A 106 7.33 -0.38 9.25
C ASP A 106 8.78 -0.28 8.72
N TYR A 107 9.33 -1.39 8.23
CA TYR A 107 10.66 -1.47 7.63
C TYR A 107 10.64 -1.27 6.11
N GLY A 108 9.48 -1.01 5.52
CA GLY A 108 9.30 -0.84 4.07
C GLY A 108 9.24 -2.15 3.28
N ALA A 109 9.24 -3.31 3.96
CA ALA A 109 9.10 -4.61 3.30
C ALA A 109 7.64 -4.91 2.92
N ASP A 110 7.45 -5.60 1.81
CA ASP A 110 6.14 -6.12 1.41
C ASP A 110 5.88 -7.48 2.06
N VAL A 111 4.83 -7.55 2.89
CA VAL A 111 4.45 -8.72 3.69
C VAL A 111 3.03 -9.16 3.31
N ALA A 112 2.87 -10.46 3.05
CA ALA A 112 1.60 -11.05 2.66
C ALA A 112 0.85 -11.66 3.85
N VAL A 113 -0.46 -11.42 3.92
CA VAL A 113 -1.38 -12.09 4.83
C VAL A 113 -2.55 -12.68 4.04
N LYS A 114 -3.14 -13.79 4.53
CA LYS A 114 -4.33 -14.39 3.91
C LYS A 114 -5.58 -13.93 4.66
N VAL A 115 -6.55 -13.40 3.92
CA VAL A 115 -7.79 -12.85 4.50
C VAL A 115 -8.99 -13.39 3.73
N ALA A 116 -9.93 -13.99 4.46
CA ALA A 116 -11.19 -14.47 3.89
C ALA A 116 -12.17 -13.31 3.64
N VAL A 117 -12.84 -13.35 2.50
CA VAL A 117 -13.86 -12.38 2.11
C VAL A 117 -15.16 -12.73 2.82
N LYS A 118 -15.68 -11.77 3.59
CA LYS A 118 -16.95 -11.89 4.31
C LYS A 118 -18.14 -11.64 3.42
#